data_AF-A0A7K1XX15-F1
#
_entry.id   AF-A0A7K1XX15-F1
#
_cell.length_a   1.000
_cell.length_b   1.000
_cell.length_c   1.000
_cell.angle_alpha   90.00
_cell.angle_beta   90.00
_cell.angle_gamma   90.00
#
_symmetry.space_group_name_H-M   'P 1'
#
loop_
_entity.id
_entity.type
_entity.pdbx_description
1 polymer ?
#
loop_
_entity_poly.entity_id
_entity_poly.type
_entity_poly.pdbx_seq_one_letter_code
_entity_poly.pdbx_strand_id
1 'polypeptide(L)'
;MISCDTINEDPEKQEQLLAGLKEALQDKQESTDGFVYAFQGTDDMIRRLTTFILYQRTNLPYFKFELTIKDAGTHVYLKITGGEGAKDVEREMQL
;
A
#
# COMPACT_ATOMS: atom_id res chain seq x y z
N MET A 1 9.19 -20.32 -4.93
CA MET A 1 7.85 -19.88 -5.34
C MET A 1 7.16 -19.34 -4.11
N ILE A 2 6.91 -18.03 -4.02
CA ILE A 2 6.00 -17.50 -3.01
C ILE A 2 4.62 -17.59 -3.64
N SER A 3 3.85 -18.61 -3.29
CA SER A 3 2.44 -18.72 -3.71
C SER A 3 1.70 -17.53 -3.10
N CYS A 4 1.25 -16.62 -3.95
CA CYS A 4 0.50 -15.43 -3.56
C CYS A 4 -1.01 -15.69 -3.51
N ASP A 5 -1.44 -16.96 -3.48
CA ASP A 5 -2.84 -17.34 -3.63
C ASP A 5 -3.69 -17.08 -2.37
N THR A 6 -3.14 -17.16 -1.17
CA THR A 6 -3.95 -17.18 0.07
C THR A 6 -4.52 -15.84 0.55
N ILE A 7 -4.12 -14.71 -0.01
CA ILE A 7 -4.63 -13.38 0.42
C ILE A 7 -5.78 -12.89 -0.46
N ASN A 8 -5.85 -13.37 -1.71
CA ASN A 8 -6.96 -13.05 -2.60
C ASN A 8 -8.27 -13.73 -2.19
N GLU A 9 -8.21 -14.80 -1.39
CA GLU A 9 -9.37 -15.64 -1.07
C GLU A 9 -9.96 -15.41 0.33
N ASP A 10 -9.31 -14.60 1.18
CA ASP A 10 -9.68 -14.42 2.59
C ASP A 10 -9.91 -12.92 2.93
N PRO A 11 -11.18 -12.46 2.96
CA PRO A 11 -11.52 -11.06 3.23
C PRO A 11 -11.16 -10.62 4.66
N GLU A 12 -11.12 -11.52 5.65
CA GLU A 12 -10.73 -11.17 7.02
C GLU A 12 -9.24 -10.80 7.10
N LYS A 13 -8.39 -11.51 6.35
CA LYS A 13 -6.96 -11.18 6.27
C LYS A 13 -6.69 -9.86 5.57
N GLN A 14 -7.53 -9.49 4.61
CA GLN A 14 -7.44 -8.21 3.90
C GLN A 14 -7.78 -7.06 4.83
N GLU A 15 -8.88 -7.17 5.57
CA GLU A 15 -9.30 -6.15 6.53
C GLU A 15 -8.25 -5.94 7.62
N GLN A 16 -7.67 -7.04 8.14
CA GLN A 16 -6.57 -6.97 9.12
C GLN A 16 -5.31 -6.33 8.56
N LEU A 17 -4.95 -6.61 7.29
CA LEU A 17 -3.82 -5.96 6.63
C LEU A 17 -4.04 -4.46 6.48
N LEU A 18 -5.23 -4.05 6.03
CA LEU A 18 -5.61 -2.64 5.87
C LEU A 18 -5.63 -1.89 7.20
N ALA A 19 -6.26 -2.49 8.23
CA ALA A 19 -6.29 -1.93 9.57
C ALA A 19 -4.87 -1.75 10.12
N GLY A 20 -4.01 -2.77 9.98
CA GLY A 20 -2.63 -2.71 10.43
C GLY A 20 -1.77 -1.69 9.67
N LEU A 21 -2.05 -1.45 8.39
CA LEU A 21 -1.40 -0.37 7.62
C LEU A 21 -1.88 1.00 8.11
N LYS A 22 -3.18 1.17 8.35
CA LYS A 22 -3.77 2.42 8.83
C LYS A 22 -3.24 2.83 10.20
N GLU A 23 -3.12 1.88 11.13
CA GLU A 23 -2.55 2.13 12.45
C GLU A 23 -1.06 2.48 12.42
N ALA A 24 -0.32 1.91 11.45
CA ALA A 24 1.11 2.13 11.31
C ALA A 24 1.48 3.33 10.42
N LEU A 25 0.48 4.04 9.89
CA LEU A 25 0.67 5.21 9.05
C LEU A 25 1.27 6.35 9.85
N GLN A 26 2.47 6.80 9.44
CA GLN A 26 3.17 7.89 10.13
C GLN A 26 2.85 9.26 9.52
N ASP A 27 2.75 9.32 8.19
CA ASP A 27 2.42 10.55 7.46
C ASP A 27 1.69 10.22 6.17
N LYS A 28 0.80 11.11 5.75
CA LYS A 28 0.05 11.01 4.50
C LYS A 28 0.08 12.35 3.79
N GLN A 29 0.56 12.34 2.56
CA GLN A 29 0.64 13.53 1.71
C GLN A 29 -0.18 13.30 0.45
N GLU A 30 -1.13 14.20 0.21
CA GLU A 30 -1.79 14.29 -1.09
C GLU A 30 -0.82 14.93 -2.09
N SER A 31 -0.69 14.31 -3.26
CA SER A 31 0.07 14.80 -4.40
C SER A 31 -0.87 15.03 -5.57
N THR A 32 -0.42 15.80 -6.56
CA THR A 32 -1.24 16.17 -7.72
C THR A 32 -1.79 14.97 -8.48
N ASP A 33 -1.07 13.84 -8.45
CA ASP A 33 -1.40 12.61 -9.18
C ASP A 33 -1.70 11.40 -8.26
N GLY A 34 -1.91 11.62 -6.95
CA GLY A 34 -2.25 10.56 -6.00
C GLY A 34 -1.81 10.81 -4.56
N PHE A 35 -1.35 9.76 -3.87
CA PHE A 35 -1.03 9.81 -2.44
C PHE A 35 0.35 9.23 -2.15
N VAL A 36 1.01 9.81 -1.15
CA VAL A 36 2.26 9.29 -0.59
C VAL A 36 2.03 9.01 0.88
N TYR A 37 2.26 7.77 1.28
CA TYR A 37 2.14 7.29 2.64
C TYR A 37 3.54 6.98 3.18
N ALA A 38 3.85 7.47 4.38
CA ALA A 38 5.09 7.17 5.07
C ALA A 38 4.83 6.16 6.19
N PHE A 39 5.70 5.17 6.29
CA PHE A 39 5.69 4.17 7.35
C PHE A 39 7.11 3.96 7.89
N GLN A 40 7.18 3.30 9.05
CA GLN A 40 8.44 2.87 9.61
C GLN A 40 9.10 1.83 8.69
N GLY A 41 10.39 1.97 8.42
CA GLY A 41 11.15 1.14 7.47
C GLY A 41 11.49 -0.28 7.96
N THR A 42 10.67 -0.90 8.79
CA THR A 42 10.92 -2.26 9.29
C THR A 42 10.70 -3.31 8.20
N ASP A 43 11.41 -4.45 8.29
CA ASP A 43 11.24 -5.58 7.37
C ASP A 43 9.79 -6.08 7.32
N ASP A 44 9.11 -6.09 8.47
CA ASP A 44 7.70 -6.48 8.56
C ASP A 44 6.79 -5.51 7.80
N MET A 45 7.03 -4.20 7.93
CA MET A 45 6.28 -3.19 7.19
C MET A 45 6.50 -3.30 5.68
N ILE A 46 7.75 -3.50 5.25
CA ILE A 46 8.08 -3.69 3.83
C ILE A 46 7.35 -4.91 3.26
N ARG A 47 7.28 -6.03 4.01
CA ARG A 47 6.52 -7.22 3.61
C ARG A 47 5.02 -6.93 3.52
N ARG A 48 4.43 -6.24 4.49
CA ARG A 48 3.01 -5.84 4.47
C ARG A 48 2.68 -4.94 3.28
N LEU A 49 3.50 -3.91 3.03
CA LEU A 49 3.31 -3.00 1.89
C LEU A 49 3.45 -3.73 0.55
N THR A 50 4.44 -4.62 0.42
CA THR A 50 4.61 -5.42 -0.80
C THR A 50 3.42 -6.35 -1.02
N THR A 51 2.94 -6.98 0.05
CA THR A 51 1.76 -7.85 0.03
C THR A 51 0.51 -7.09 -0.43
N PHE A 52 0.31 -5.90 0.12
CA PHE A 52 -0.75 -4.99 -0.27
C PHE A 52 -0.65 -4.58 -1.75
N ILE A 53 0.54 -4.23 -2.25
CA ILE A 53 0.74 -3.90 -3.67
C ILE A 53 0.39 -5.10 -4.57
N LEU A 54 0.81 -6.31 -4.22
CA LEU A 54 0.51 -7.52 -5.01
C LEU A 54 -0.99 -7.79 -5.08
N TYR A 55 -1.69 -7.61 -3.96
CA TYR A 55 -3.14 -7.71 -3.88
C TYR A 55 -3.83 -6.67 -4.79
N GLN A 56 -3.47 -5.40 -4.62
CA GLN A 56 -4.11 -4.31 -5.37
C GLN A 56 -3.82 -4.40 -6.87
N ARG A 57 -2.63 -4.85 -7.29
CA ARG A 57 -2.31 -5.08 -8.71
C ARG A 57 -3.17 -6.15 -9.37
N THR A 58 -3.70 -7.11 -8.59
CA THR A 58 -4.58 -8.16 -9.10
C THR A 58 -6.00 -7.65 -9.32
N ASN A 59 -6.47 -6.77 -8.42
CA ASN A 59 -7.85 -6.27 -8.42
C ASN A 59 -8.02 -4.96 -9.21
N LEU A 60 -6.99 -4.11 -9.24
CA LEU A 60 -7.02 -2.75 -9.78
C LEU A 60 -5.76 -2.49 -10.64
N PRO A 61 -5.72 -3.00 -11.89
CA PRO A 61 -4.51 -2.96 -12.72
C PRO A 61 -4.12 -1.55 -13.22
N TYR A 62 -4.95 -0.54 -12.97
CA TYR A 62 -4.77 0.83 -13.42
C TYR A 62 -3.91 1.69 -12.48
N PHE A 63 -3.69 1.23 -11.24
CA PHE A 63 -2.87 1.95 -10.27
C PHE A 63 -1.39 1.62 -10.42
N LYS A 64 -0.57 2.67 -10.28
CA LYS A 64 0.88 2.61 -10.23
C LYS A 64 1.33 2.76 -8.79
N PHE A 65 2.19 1.86 -8.36
CA PHE A 65 2.74 1.81 -7.02
C PHE A 65 4.24 2.03 -7.07
N GLU A 66 4.75 2.96 -6.26
CA GLU A 66 6.19 3.18 -6.07
C GLU A 66 6.49 2.98 -4.58
N LEU A 67 7.39 2.04 -4.27
CA LEU A 67 7.87 1.81 -2.91
C LEU A 67 9.31 2.31 -2.81
N THR A 68 9.57 3.29 -1.94
CA THR A 68 10.88 3.91 -1.78
C THR A 68 11.39 3.75 -0.36
N ILE A 69 12.63 3.28 -0.21
CA ILE A 69 13.33 3.19 1.08
C ILE A 69 14.47 4.21 1.03
N LYS A 70 14.37 5.31 1.78
CA LYS A 70 15.29 6.47 1.64
C LYS A 70 16.53 6.39 2.52
N ASP A 71 16.41 5.80 3.70
CA ASP A 71 17.46 5.76 4.72
C ASP A 71 17.46 4.37 5.34
N ALA A 72 18.64 3.77 5.53
CA ALA A 72 19.00 2.43 6.04
C ALA A 72 17.93 1.56 6.79
N GLY A 73 16.71 1.45 6.28
CA GLY A 73 15.54 0.86 6.95
C GLY A 73 14.80 1.76 7.96
N THR A 74 14.96 3.08 7.99
CA THR A 74 14.23 3.93 8.96
C THR A 74 12.85 4.33 8.48
N HIS A 75 12.71 4.67 7.20
CA HIS A 75 11.43 5.07 6.61
C HIS A 75 11.22 4.43 5.24
N VAL A 76 9.99 4.00 5.03
CA VAL A 76 9.50 3.50 3.74
C VAL A 76 8.33 4.36 3.29
N TYR A 77 8.36 4.76 2.03
CA TYR A 77 7.33 5.56 1.41
C TYR A 77 6.61 4.71 0.36
N LEU A 78 5.31 4.61 0.48
CA LEU A 78 4.44 4.03 -0.54
C LEU A 78 3.74 5.18 -1.27
N LYS A 79 4.07 5.36 -2.54
CA LYS A 79 3.35 6.29 -3.41
C LYS A 79 2.41 5.49 -4.31
N ILE A 80 1.15 5.91 -4.31
CA ILE A 80 0.09 5.33 -5.13
C ILE A 80 -0.39 6.43 -6.07
N THR A 81 -0.31 6.16 -7.37
CA THR A 81 -0.76 7.08 -8.42
C THR A 81 -1.70 6.36 -9.37
N GLY A 82 -2.72 7.05 -9.87
CA GLY A 82 -3.72 6.51 -10.80
C GLY A 82 -3.83 7.35 -12.07
N GLY A 83 -4.76 6.99 -12.96
CA GLY A 83 -5.20 7.90 -14.03
C GLY A 83 -5.90 9.15 -13.47
N GLU A 84 -6.78 9.81 -14.23
CA GLU A 84 -7.45 11.08 -13.84
C GLU A 84 -8.09 11.11 -12.44
N GLY A 85 -8.35 9.95 -11.83
CA GLY A 85 -8.95 9.80 -10.50
C GLY A 85 -8.05 9.17 -9.45
N ALA A 86 -6.78 9.57 -9.28
CA ALA A 86 -6.02 9.13 -8.10
C ALA A 86 -6.70 9.56 -6.78
N LYS A 87 -7.62 10.53 -6.81
CA LYS A 87 -8.54 10.88 -5.71
C LYS A 87 -9.65 9.84 -5.47
N ASP A 88 -10.02 9.03 -6.46
CA ASP A 88 -10.94 7.89 -6.27
C ASP A 88 -10.29 6.73 -5.51
N VAL A 89 -8.94 6.66 -5.51
CA VAL A 89 -8.17 5.70 -4.69
C VAL A 89 -8.56 5.81 -3.22
N GLU A 90 -8.79 7.01 -2.69
CA GLU A 90 -9.20 7.18 -1.29
C GLU A 90 -10.58 6.59 -1.01
N ARG A 91 -11.51 6.67 -1.98
CA ARG A 91 -12.82 6.03 -1.86
C ARG A 91 -12.72 4.52 -1.85
N GLU A 92 -11.83 3.97 -2.66
CA GLU A 92 -11.67 2.52 -2.81
C GLU A 92 -10.76 1.90 -1.75
N MET A 93 -9.79 2.64 -1.21
CA MET A 93 -8.69 2.06 -0.42
C MET A 93 -8.69 2.45 1.07
N GLN A 94 -9.58 3.35 1.53
CA GLN A 94 -9.87 3.70 2.95
C GLN A 94 -8.71 3.67 3.98
N LEU A 95 -7.47 3.88 3.54
CA LEU A 95 -6.29 4.07 4.39
C LEU A 95 -6.38 5.39 5.15
#